data_AF-A0A3N4UWR5-F1
#
_entry.id   AF-A0A3N4UWR5-F1
#
_cell.length_a   1.000
_cell.length_b   1.000
_cell.length_c   1.000
_cell.angle_alpha   90.00
_cell.angle_beta   90.00
_cell.angle_gamma   90.00
#
_symmetry.space_group_name_H-M   'P 1'
#
loop_
_entity.id
_entity.type
_entity.pdbx_description
1 polymer ?
#
loop_
_entity_poly.entity_id
_entity_poly.type
_entity_poly.pdbx_seq_one_letter_code
_entity_poly.pdbx_strand_id
1 'polypeptide(L)'
;MRPRYAAQIRAGVAVCVDCGRPITTGQVFDVGHRVSVSKAKAEGWTRPMMDAPENLGPSHRACNRSAGGKMGAAKQAKAKADDTRWLPW
;
A
#
# COMPACT_ATOMS: atom_id res chain seq x y z
N MET A 1 -7.30 10.20 9.89
CA MET A 1 -7.97 9.35 8.87
C MET A 1 -8.48 7.99 9.37
N ARG A 2 -7.82 7.30 10.31
CA ARG A 2 -8.33 6.03 10.90
C ARG A 2 -9.78 6.05 11.41
N PRO A 3 -10.31 7.14 12.00
CA PRO A 3 -11.71 7.20 12.46
C PRO A 3 -12.75 7.02 11.34
N ARG A 4 -12.45 7.54 10.13
CA ARG A 4 -13.36 7.48 8.97
C ARG A 4 -13.60 6.04 8.53
N TYR A 5 -12.54 5.23 8.48
CA TYR A 5 -12.63 3.83 8.10
C TYR A 5 -13.17 2.94 9.21
N ALA A 6 -12.92 3.27 10.48
CA ALA A 6 -13.51 2.56 11.61
C ALA A 6 -15.05 2.65 11.64
N ALA A 7 -15.64 3.76 11.16
CA ALA A 7 -17.08 3.88 10.98
C ALA A 7 -17.60 2.99 9.84
N GLN A 8 -16.90 2.96 8.70
CA GLN A 8 -17.25 2.10 7.56
C GLN A 8 -17.15 0.61 7.89
N ILE A 9 -16.15 0.21 8.67
CA ILE A 9 -15.99 -1.16 9.16
C ILE A 9 -17.13 -1.55 10.09
N ARG A 10 -17.51 -0.66 11.02
CA ARG A 10 -18.68 -0.86 11.91
C ARG A 10 -19.99 -0.98 11.15
N ALA A 11 -20.15 -0.23 10.07
CA ALA A 11 -21.29 -0.33 9.18
C ALA A 11 -21.22 -1.54 8.23
N GLY A 12 -20.14 -2.34 8.25
CA GLY A 12 -19.99 -3.53 7.39
C GLY A 12 -19.73 -3.23 5.92
N VAL A 13 -19.45 -1.98 5.56
CA VAL A 13 -19.26 -1.52 4.16
C VAL A 13 -17.80 -1.34 3.77
N ALA A 14 -16.86 -1.53 4.70
CA ALA A 14 -15.44 -1.37 4.42
C ALA A 14 -14.88 -2.56 3.63
N VAL A 15 -14.30 -2.27 2.47
CA VAL A 15 -13.63 -3.24 1.60
C VAL A 15 -12.14 -2.94 1.55
N CYS A 16 -11.33 -3.98 1.72
CA CYS A 16 -9.88 -3.89 1.63
C CYS A 16 -9.45 -3.46 0.23
N VAL A 17 -8.67 -2.38 0.14
CA VAL A 17 -8.19 -1.86 -1.15
C VAL A 17 -7.20 -2.79 -1.86
N ASP A 18 -6.51 -3.66 -1.13
CA ASP A 18 -5.49 -4.56 -1.70
C ASP A 18 -6.06 -5.88 -2.20
N CYS A 19 -7.04 -6.46 -1.48
CA CYS A 19 -7.55 -7.81 -1.78
C CYS A 19 -9.04 -7.85 -2.15
N GLY A 20 -9.76 -6.73 -2.06
CA GLY A 20 -11.18 -6.63 -2.40
C GLY A 20 -12.13 -7.33 -1.42
N ARG A 21 -11.63 -7.91 -0.32
CA ARG A 21 -12.45 -8.59 0.69
C ARG A 21 -12.95 -7.60 1.75
N PRO A 22 -14.15 -7.82 2.33
CA PRO A 22 -14.64 -6.99 3.42
C PRO A 22 -13.73 -7.07 4.65
N ILE A 23 -13.61 -5.96 5.37
CA ILE A 23 -12.93 -5.87 6.66
C ILE A 23 -14.01 -5.86 7.74
N THR A 24 -14.00 -6.87 8.61
CA THR A 24 -14.99 -6.98 9.69
C THR A 24 -14.56 -6.22 10.94
N THR A 25 -15.51 -5.90 11.82
CA THR A 25 -15.32 -5.12 13.05
C THR A 25 -14.29 -5.67 14.03
N GLY A 26 -14.01 -6.97 13.99
CA GLY A 26 -12.97 -7.60 14.81
C GLY A 26 -11.59 -7.67 14.17
N GLN A 27 -11.44 -7.28 12.90
CA GLN A 27 -10.17 -7.38 12.18
C GLN A 27 -9.31 -6.13 12.32
N VAL A 28 -8.01 -6.34 12.50
CA VAL A 28 -7.05 -5.24 12.52
C VAL A 28 -6.79 -4.76 11.10
N PHE A 29 -6.90 -3.46 10.90
CA PHE A 29 -6.70 -2.80 9.62
C PHE A 29 -5.72 -1.64 9.74
N ASP A 30 -5.06 -1.33 8.63
CA ASP A 30 -4.24 -0.14 8.44
C ASP A 30 -4.82 0.71 7.30
N VAL A 31 -4.25 1.89 7.07
CA VAL A 31 -4.60 2.73 5.91
C VAL A 31 -3.56 2.46 4.82
N GLY A 32 -4.01 1.92 3.69
CA GLY A 32 -3.18 1.61 2.53
C GLY A 32 -3.44 2.59 1.38
N HIS A 33 -2.46 2.70 0.48
CA HIS A 33 -2.61 3.42 -0.79
C HIS A 33 -3.09 2.46 -1.89
N ARG A 34 -4.13 2.84 -2.64
CA ARG A 34 -4.64 2.08 -3.81
C ARG A 34 -3.61 2.05 -4.93
N VAL A 35 -3.04 3.22 -5.23
CA VAL A 35 -1.85 3.38 -6.08
C VAL A 35 -0.66 3.59 -5.15
N SER A 36 0.28 2.64 -5.18
CA SER A 36 1.46 2.71 -4.32
C SER A 36 2.26 3.99 -4.58
N VAL A 37 2.88 4.54 -3.53
CA VAL A 37 3.71 5.76 -3.60
C VAL A 37 4.78 5.66 -4.70
N SER A 38 5.36 4.47 -4.89
CA SER A 38 6.39 4.26 -5.91
C SER A 38 5.81 4.33 -7.33
N LYS A 39 4.62 3.77 -7.56
CA LYS A 39 3.95 3.81 -8.85
C LYS A 39 3.42 5.22 -9.15
N ALA A 40 2.75 5.84 -8.18
CA ALA A 40 2.24 7.20 -8.32
C ALA A 40 3.37 8.21 -8.60
N LYS A 41 4.53 8.06 -7.96
CA LYS A 41 5.71 8.90 -8.25
C LYS A 41 6.23 8.69 -9.68
N ALA A 42 6.22 7.45 -10.19
CA ALA A 42 6.62 7.16 -11.57
C ALA A 42 5.63 7.76 -12.59
N GLU A 43 4.36 7.89 -12.22
CA GLU A 43 3.31 8.55 -13.03
C GLU A 43 3.27 10.08 -12.86
N GLY A 44 4.21 10.67 -12.10
CA GLY A 44 4.30 12.12 -11.92
C GLY A 44 3.32 12.71 -10.91
N TRP A 45 2.68 11.89 -10.08
CA TRP A 45 1.78 12.40 -9.05
C TRP A 45 2.54 13.23 -8.02
N THR A 46 1.91 14.28 -7.51
CA THR A 46 2.46 15.08 -6.40
C THR A 46 2.15 14.42 -5.05
N ARG A 47 2.89 14.79 -4.00
CA ARG A 47 2.67 14.26 -2.64
C ARG A 47 1.22 14.44 -2.18
N PRO A 48 0.57 15.61 -2.36
CA PRO A 48 -0.84 15.77 -2.01
C PRO A 48 -1.78 14.84 -2.78
N MET A 49 -1.49 14.54 -4.05
CA MET A 49 -2.28 13.58 -4.85
C MET A 49 -2.12 12.15 -4.36
N MET A 50 -0.90 11.76 -3.94
CA MET A 50 -0.66 10.44 -3.37
C MET A 50 -1.37 10.24 -2.04
N ASP A 51 -1.35 11.26 -1.18
CA ASP A 51 -1.98 11.23 0.15
C ASP A 51 -3.45 11.68 0.11
N ALA A 52 -4.01 11.86 -1.08
CA ALA A 52 -5.39 12.26 -1.29
C ALA A 52 -6.35 11.17 -0.76
N PRO A 53 -7.48 11.54 -0.13
CA PRO A 53 -8.45 10.58 0.41
C PRO A 53 -8.95 9.55 -0.61
N GLU A 54 -8.94 9.88 -1.89
CA GLU A 54 -9.35 9.03 -3.01
C GLU A 54 -8.35 7.89 -3.26
N ASN A 55 -7.07 8.14 -3.01
CA ASN A 55 -6.00 7.15 -3.14
C ASN A 55 -5.80 6.34 -1.86
N LEU A 56 -6.41 6.74 -0.75
CA LEU A 56 -6.32 6.03 0.52
C LEU A 56 -7.54 5.13 0.74
N GLY A 57 -7.35 4.06 1.49
CA GLY A 57 -8.45 3.21 1.91
C GLY A 57 -8.06 2.23 3.01
N PRO A 58 -9.04 1.53 3.57
CA PRO A 58 -8.77 0.54 4.58
C PRO A 58 -8.14 -0.69 3.91
N SER A 59 -7.11 -1.24 4.55
CA SER A 59 -6.49 -2.49 4.13
C SER A 59 -6.30 -3.41 5.32
N HIS A 60 -6.48 -4.72 5.10
CA HIS A 60 -6.07 -5.71 6.09
C HIS A 60 -4.58 -5.52 6.39
N ARG A 61 -4.21 -5.50 7.68
CA ARG A 61 -2.82 -5.31 8.09
C ARG A 61 -1.86 -6.29 7.41
N ALA A 62 -2.27 -7.54 7.22
CA ALA A 62 -1.48 -8.55 6.52
C ALA A 62 -1.31 -8.25 5.02
N CYS A 63 -2.38 -7.80 4.35
CA CYS A 63 -2.33 -7.43 2.93
C CYS A 63 -1.42 -6.22 2.71
N ASN A 64 -1.60 -5.16 3.51
CA ASN A 64 -0.79 -3.95 3.43
C ASN A 64 0.72 -4.26 3.62
N ARG A 65 1.05 -5.09 4.63
CA ARG A 65 2.44 -5.51 4.88
C ARG A 65 2.99 -6.41 3.78
N SER A 66 2.19 -7.33 3.25
CA SER A 66 2.61 -8.21 2.14
C SER A 66 2.90 -7.40 0.88
N ALA A 67 2.03 -6.44 0.53
CA ALA A 67 2.21 -5.55 -0.60
C ALA A 67 3.47 -4.68 -0.45
N GLY A 68 3.66 -4.06 0.71
CA GLY A 68 4.87 -3.30 1.03
C GLY A 68 6.13 -4.15 1.00
N GLY A 69 6.08 -5.37 1.56
CA GLY A 69 7.19 -6.32 1.58
C GLY A 69 7.60 -6.78 0.19
N LYS A 70 6.64 -7.11 -0.69
CA LYS A 70 6.93 -7.46 -2.10
C LYS A 70 7.63 -6.33 -2.85
N MET A 71 7.15 -5.09 -2.68
CA MET A 71 7.81 -3.93 -3.29
C MET A 71 9.21 -3.67 -2.72
N GLY A 72 9.39 -3.85 -1.40
CA GLY A 72 10.70 -3.76 -0.76
C GLY A 72 11.69 -4.79 -1.29
N ALA A 73 11.26 -6.05 -1.39
CA ALA A 73 12.05 -7.13 -1.96
C ALA A 73 12.43 -6.85 -3.43
N ALA A 74 11.50 -6.36 -4.24
CA ALA A 74 11.78 -5.98 -5.63
C ALA A 74 12.83 -4.85 -5.73
N LYS A 75 12.79 -3.85 -4.83
CA LYS A 75 13.79 -2.77 -4.78
C LYS A 75 15.17 -3.30 -4.39
N GLN A 76 15.24 -4.17 -3.39
CA GLN A 76 16.51 -4.79 -2.97
C GLN A 76 17.09 -5.69 -4.07
N ALA A 77 16.25 -6.46 -4.75
CA ALA A 77 16.68 -7.31 -5.88
C ALA A 77 17.26 -6.47 -7.03
N LYS A 78 16.62 -5.34 -7.38
CA LYS A 78 17.16 -4.41 -8.38
C LYS A 78 18.49 -3.80 -7.93
N ALA A 79 18.58 -3.33 -6.69
CA ALA A 79 19.82 -2.75 -6.17
C ALA A 79 20.98 -3.74 -6.22
N LYS A 80 20.75 -5.01 -5.85
CA LYS A 80 21.76 -6.08 -5.96
C LYS A 80 22.14 -6.38 -7.41
N ALA A 81 21.18 -6.38 -8.34
CA ALA A 81 21.47 -6.59 -9.76
C ALA A 81 22.33 -5.45 -10.34
N ASP A 82 22.05 -4.19 -9.96
CA ASP A 82 22.84 -3.03 -10.36
C ASP A 82 24.25 -3.06 -9.74
N ASP A 83 24.38 -3.48 -8.48
CA ASP A 83 25.67 -3.67 -7.79
C ASP A 83 26.54 -4.74 -8.49
N THR A 84 25.93 -5.88 -8.83
CA THR A 84 26.62 -6.98 -9.55
C THR A 84 27.07 -6.55 -10.95
N ARG A 85 26.33 -5.64 -11.60
CA ARG A 85 26.66 -5.10 -12.93
C ARG A 85 27.89 -4.18 -12.91
N TRP A 86 28.24 -3.63 -11.75
CA TRP A 86 29.32 -2.65 -11.58
C TRP A 86 30.62 -3.24 -11.03
N LEU A 87 30.73 -4.56 -10.88
CA LEU A 87 31.99 -5.20 -10.52
C LEU A 87 32.95 -5.15 -11.73
N PRO A 88 34.07 -4.41 -11.66
CA PRO A 88 35.09 -4.48 -12.69
C PRO A 88 35.79 -5.84 -12.58
N TRP A 89 35.84 -6.56 -13.69
CA TRP A 89 36.66 -7.77 -13.86
C TRP A 89 38.13 -7.48 -13.59
#